data_AF-M0ZHI4-F1
#
_entry.id   AF-M0ZHI4-F1
#
_cell.length_a   1.000
_cell.length_b   1.000
_cell.length_c   1.000
_cell.angle_alpha   90.00
_cell.angle_beta   90.00
_cell.angle_gamma   90.00
#
_symmetry.space_group_name_H-M   'P 1'
#
loop_
_entity.id
_entity.type
_entity.pdbx_description
1 polymer ?
#
loop_
_entity_poly.entity_id
_entity_poly.type
_entity_poly.pdbx_seq_one_letter_code
_entity_poly.pdbx_strand_id
1 'polypeptide(L)'
;MTPAGGGLSWQSYNEETPTADDSDTLSANGLWEQKNVTRDSSDYLWYMTDVNIASNEGFLKNGKDPYFTVMSAGHVLHVFVNGKLSGTVYGTLDNPKLTYSGNVKLRAGINKISLLSVSVGLPNVGVHYDTWNAGVLGPVTLSGLNEGSRNLAKQRWSYKVGLKGESLSLHSLSGSSSVEWIRGSLVAQKQPLTWYKATFNAPGGNEPLALDMASMGKGQIWINGEGVGRHWPGYIAQGDCSKCSYAGTFNEKKCQTNCGQPSQRWYHVPRSWLKPSGNLLVVFEEWGGNPTGISLVRRSR
;
A
#
# COMPACT_ATOMS: atom_id res chain seq x y z
N MET A 1 11.82 -24.11 -4.64
CA MET A 1 11.42 -23.18 -5.71
C MET A 1 12.64 -22.88 -6.55
N THR A 2 12.56 -23.02 -7.86
CA THR A 2 13.67 -22.71 -8.78
C THR A 2 13.23 -21.64 -9.78
N PRO A 3 14.04 -20.61 -10.05
CA PRO A 3 13.74 -19.62 -11.09
C PRO A 3 13.47 -20.28 -12.44
N ALA A 4 12.44 -19.81 -13.14
CA ALA A 4 12.01 -20.31 -14.42
C ALA A 4 11.80 -19.15 -15.40
N GLY A 5 12.61 -19.11 -16.45
CA GLY A 5 12.67 -17.98 -17.39
C GLY A 5 13.84 -17.04 -17.11
N GLY A 6 13.95 -15.99 -17.93
CA GLY A 6 14.93 -14.91 -17.75
C GLY A 6 14.33 -13.70 -17.03
N GLY A 7 15.11 -12.62 -16.95
CA GLY A 7 14.61 -11.33 -16.46
C GLY A 7 13.45 -10.80 -17.29
N LEU A 8 12.49 -10.17 -16.64
CA LEU A 8 11.34 -9.54 -17.27
C LEU A 8 11.69 -8.12 -17.73
N SER A 9 11.15 -7.70 -18.89
CA SER A 9 11.26 -6.32 -19.35
C SER A 9 10.10 -5.50 -18.81
N TRP A 10 10.41 -4.53 -17.97
CA TRP A 10 9.43 -3.77 -17.22
C TRP A 10 9.13 -2.41 -17.83
N GLN A 11 7.89 -1.99 -17.65
CA GLN A 11 7.46 -0.61 -17.78
C GLN A 11 6.91 -0.12 -16.45
N SER A 12 6.96 1.18 -16.18
CA SER A 12 6.37 1.78 -14.98
C SER A 12 5.46 2.96 -15.27
N TYR A 13 4.46 3.15 -14.42
CA TYR A 13 3.60 4.34 -14.36
C TYR A 13 3.48 4.75 -12.89
N ASN A 14 3.82 6.01 -12.58
CA ASN A 14 3.71 6.52 -11.22
C ASN A 14 2.29 6.98 -10.95
N GLU A 15 1.70 6.45 -9.88
CA GLU A 15 0.41 6.89 -9.37
C GLU A 15 0.59 8.28 -8.74
N GLU A 16 -0.28 9.21 -9.10
CA GLU A 16 -0.24 10.57 -8.56
C GLU A 16 -0.92 10.62 -7.20
N THR A 17 -0.37 11.43 -6.29
CA THR A 17 -1.09 11.77 -5.07
C THR A 17 -2.24 12.70 -5.42
N PRO A 18 -3.50 12.34 -5.13
CA PRO A 18 -4.64 13.19 -5.44
C PRO A 18 -4.60 14.46 -4.57
N THR A 19 -5.28 15.49 -5.08
CA THR A 19 -5.44 16.75 -4.37
C THR A 19 -6.88 16.99 -3.96
N ALA A 20 -7.09 17.79 -2.91
CA ALA A 20 -8.41 18.00 -2.30
C ALA A 20 -9.43 18.68 -3.24
N ASP A 21 -8.92 19.26 -4.34
CA ASP A 21 -9.61 19.96 -5.42
C ASP A 21 -9.85 19.09 -6.68
N ASP A 22 -9.45 17.81 -6.67
CA ASP A 22 -9.70 16.91 -7.80
C ASP A 22 -11.21 16.69 -8.00
N SER A 23 -11.62 16.56 -9.27
CA SER A 23 -13.04 16.58 -9.69
C SER A 23 -13.90 15.42 -9.19
N ASP A 24 -13.27 14.33 -8.76
CA ASP A 24 -13.93 13.12 -8.27
C ASP A 24 -13.79 12.95 -6.75
N THR A 25 -13.55 14.05 -6.03
CA THR A 25 -13.50 14.06 -4.57
C THR A 25 -14.86 14.36 -3.93
N LEU A 26 -15.17 13.64 -2.87
CA LEU A 26 -16.30 13.91 -1.98
C LEU A 26 -15.79 14.71 -0.77
N SER A 27 -16.56 15.67 -0.24
CA SER A 27 -16.11 16.46 0.91
C SER A 27 -17.08 16.45 2.09
N ALA A 28 -16.52 16.52 3.30
CA ALA A 28 -17.27 16.57 4.54
C ALA A 28 -16.53 17.41 5.60
N ASN A 29 -17.27 18.00 6.54
CA ASN A 29 -16.68 18.66 7.71
C ASN A 29 -16.48 17.64 8.83
N GLY A 30 -15.44 16.83 8.71
CA GLY A 30 -15.15 15.75 9.65
C GLY A 30 -14.48 14.54 9.02
N LEU A 31 -14.09 13.60 9.88
CA LEU A 31 -13.48 12.34 9.51
C LEU A 31 -14.52 11.22 9.41
N TRP A 32 -14.51 10.47 8.31
CA TRP A 32 -15.42 9.35 8.05
C TRP A 32 -14.73 7.99 8.10
N GLU A 33 -15.46 6.98 8.51
CA GLU A 33 -14.97 5.59 8.62
C GLU A 33 -14.78 4.97 7.23
N GLN A 34 -13.70 4.21 7.04
CA GLN A 34 -13.28 3.74 5.71
C GLN A 34 -14.25 2.74 5.08
N LYS A 35 -14.80 1.76 5.81
CA LYS A 35 -15.78 0.81 5.25
C LYS A 35 -17.05 1.51 4.80
N ASN A 36 -17.50 2.53 5.53
CA ASN A 36 -18.67 3.33 5.18
C ASN A 36 -18.49 4.09 3.86
N VAL A 37 -17.30 4.64 3.62
CA VAL A 37 -17.00 5.42 2.40
C VAL A 37 -16.68 4.51 1.22
N THR A 38 -15.81 3.52 1.39
CA THR A 38 -15.33 2.66 0.30
C THR A 38 -16.33 1.56 -0.07
N ARG A 39 -17.18 1.15 0.87
CA ARG A 39 -18.01 -0.06 0.75
C ARG A 39 -17.20 -1.30 0.34
N ASP A 40 -15.93 -1.34 0.76
CA ASP A 40 -14.96 -2.40 0.42
C ASP A 40 -14.73 -2.58 -1.09
N SER A 41 -15.04 -1.56 -1.90
CA SER A 41 -14.80 -1.59 -3.36
C SER A 41 -13.31 -1.44 -3.73
N SER A 42 -12.50 -0.92 -2.81
CA SER A 42 -11.03 -0.83 -2.92
C SER A 42 -10.42 -0.84 -1.51
N ASP A 43 -9.20 -1.34 -1.41
CA ASP A 43 -8.39 -1.29 -0.18
C ASP A 43 -8.04 0.15 0.21
N TYR A 44 -8.04 1.08 -0.75
CA TYR A 44 -7.47 2.41 -0.61
C TYR A 44 -8.55 3.49 -0.40
N LEU A 45 -8.35 4.33 0.61
CA LEU A 45 -9.10 5.56 0.80
C LEU A 45 -8.17 6.72 1.09
N TRP A 46 -8.24 7.75 0.25
CA TRP A 46 -7.57 9.01 0.50
C TRP A 46 -8.39 9.90 1.43
N TYR A 47 -7.76 10.40 2.49
CA TYR A 47 -8.26 11.46 3.36
C TYR A 47 -7.40 12.69 3.11
N MET A 48 -7.98 13.76 2.58
CA MET A 48 -7.24 14.94 2.13
C MET A 48 -7.74 16.20 2.83
N THR A 49 -6.82 17.07 3.22
CA THR A 49 -7.18 18.37 3.78
C THR A 49 -6.08 19.39 3.57
N ASP A 50 -6.45 20.67 3.60
CA ASP A 50 -5.53 21.77 3.44
C ASP A 50 -5.16 22.39 4.79
N VAL A 51 -3.88 22.69 4.97
CA VAL A 51 -3.35 23.38 6.14
C VAL A 51 -2.74 24.71 5.69
N ASN A 52 -3.45 25.80 5.96
CA ASN A 52 -2.91 27.14 5.73
C ASN A 52 -1.97 27.54 6.87
N ILE A 53 -0.76 27.96 6.50
CA ILE A 53 0.32 28.39 7.39
C ILE A 53 0.57 29.87 7.16
N ALA A 54 0.47 30.67 8.22
CA ALA A 54 0.73 32.10 8.13
C ALA A 54 2.22 32.36 7.83
N SER A 55 2.51 33.39 7.03
CA SER A 55 3.90 33.73 6.63
C SER A 55 4.79 34.18 7.80
N ASN A 56 4.19 34.54 8.94
CA ASN A 56 4.88 34.94 10.17
C ASN A 56 5.08 33.78 11.17
N GLU A 57 4.76 32.54 10.80
CA GLU A 57 4.94 31.36 11.66
C GLU A 57 6.40 31.21 12.14
N GLY A 58 6.56 30.95 13.44
CA GLY A 58 7.87 30.94 14.09
C GLY A 58 8.80 29.87 13.53
N PHE A 59 8.24 28.71 13.15
CA PHE A 59 9.01 27.59 12.59
C PHE A 59 9.65 27.93 11.24
N LEU A 60 9.01 28.80 10.43
CA LEU A 60 9.56 29.27 9.16
C LEU A 60 10.83 30.10 9.34
N LYS A 61 10.94 30.83 10.47
CA LYS A 61 12.09 31.71 10.75
C LYS A 61 13.28 30.97 11.34
N ASN A 62 13.03 29.91 12.11
CA ASN A 62 14.06 29.18 12.85
C ASN A 62 14.44 27.83 12.22
N GLY A 63 13.86 27.49 11.06
CA GLY A 63 14.16 26.27 10.33
C GLY A 63 13.68 24.99 11.01
N LYS A 64 12.76 25.08 11.98
CA LYS A 64 12.11 23.90 12.59
C LYS A 64 10.93 23.46 11.74
N ASP A 65 10.57 22.20 11.88
CA ASP A 65 9.38 21.61 11.26
C ASP A 65 8.31 21.38 12.33
N PRO A 66 7.03 21.75 12.09
CA PRO A 66 5.93 21.45 13.01
C PRO A 66 5.73 19.94 13.14
N TYR A 67 5.16 19.52 14.26
CA TYR A 67 5.00 18.11 14.61
C TYR A 67 3.56 17.65 14.37
N PHE A 68 3.41 16.71 13.43
CA PHE A 68 2.13 16.21 12.95
C PHE A 68 1.82 14.84 13.53
N THR A 69 0.60 14.66 14.04
CA THR A 69 0.12 13.38 14.58
C THR A 69 -1.22 12.99 13.94
N VAL A 70 -1.30 11.75 13.47
CA VAL A 70 -2.50 11.16 12.85
C VAL A 70 -2.80 9.83 13.52
N MET A 71 -3.99 9.70 14.12
CA MET A 71 -4.49 8.42 14.62
C MET A 71 -5.47 7.80 13.61
N SER A 72 -5.31 6.50 13.39
CA SER A 72 -6.14 5.72 12.47
C SER A 72 -6.57 4.41 13.15
N ALA A 73 -7.75 3.93 12.80
CA ALA A 73 -8.22 2.61 13.18
C ALA A 73 -7.51 1.48 12.41
N GLY A 74 -6.70 1.83 11.40
CA GLY A 74 -5.86 0.89 10.65
C GLY A 74 -6.20 0.80 9.16
N HIS A 75 -5.50 -0.03 8.38
CA HIS A 75 -4.45 -0.99 8.80
C HIS A 75 -3.04 -0.59 8.37
N VAL A 76 -2.93 0.21 7.30
CA VAL A 76 -1.72 0.93 6.90
C VAL A 76 -2.09 2.39 6.68
N LEU A 77 -1.16 3.29 7.00
CA LEU A 77 -1.30 4.72 6.78
C LEU A 77 -0.02 5.27 6.14
N HIS A 78 -0.16 5.88 4.96
CA HIS A 78 0.86 6.73 4.37
C HIS A 78 0.48 8.20 4.55
N VAL A 79 1.46 9.01 4.96
CA VAL A 79 1.28 10.45 5.12
C VAL A 79 2.03 11.16 4.00
N PHE A 80 1.30 11.85 3.13
CA PHE A 80 1.86 12.71 2.09
C PHE A 80 1.67 14.18 2.47
N VAL A 81 2.73 14.96 2.32
CA VAL A 81 2.74 16.39 2.56
C VAL A 81 3.23 17.07 1.29
N ASN A 82 2.37 17.92 0.71
CA ASN A 82 2.63 18.59 -0.56
C ASN A 82 3.04 17.61 -1.69
N GLY A 83 2.37 16.47 -1.76
CA GLY A 83 2.60 15.43 -2.78
C GLY A 83 3.83 14.53 -2.53
N LYS A 84 4.57 14.73 -1.43
CA LYS A 84 5.73 13.91 -1.09
C LYS A 84 5.44 13.02 0.11
N LEU A 85 5.82 11.74 0.03
CA LEU A 85 5.72 10.81 1.15
C LEU A 85 6.59 11.30 2.33
N SER A 86 5.95 11.50 3.47
CA SER A 86 6.57 11.93 4.74
C SER A 86 6.76 10.77 5.71
N GLY A 87 5.98 9.69 5.57
CA GLY A 87 6.20 8.46 6.33
C GLY A 87 5.07 7.45 6.19
N THR A 88 5.29 6.28 6.77
CA THR A 88 4.37 5.14 6.68
C THR A 88 4.37 4.41 8.02
N VAL A 89 3.18 4.04 8.49
CA VAL A 89 2.98 3.18 9.67
C VAL A 89 1.97 2.10 9.33
N TYR A 90 2.10 0.93 9.94
CA TYR A 90 1.21 -0.22 9.70
C TYR A 90 1.04 -1.04 10.96
N GLY A 91 -0.07 -1.78 11.01
CA GLY A 91 -0.51 -2.53 12.18
C GLY A 91 -0.16 -4.01 12.12
N THR A 92 -0.71 -4.74 13.07
CA THR A 92 -0.71 -6.21 13.12
C THR A 92 -2.14 -6.72 13.11
N LEU A 93 -2.33 -8.03 12.98
CA LEU A 93 -3.66 -8.65 13.08
C LEU A 93 -4.34 -8.30 14.42
N ASP A 94 -3.61 -8.41 15.53
CA ASP A 94 -4.14 -8.17 16.87
C ASP A 94 -4.27 -6.67 17.21
N ASN A 95 -3.39 -5.83 16.64
CA ASN A 95 -3.37 -4.39 16.87
C ASN A 95 -3.35 -3.63 15.54
N PRO A 96 -4.52 -3.50 14.86
CA PRO A 96 -4.64 -2.80 13.60
C PRO A 96 -4.52 -1.27 13.72
N LYS A 97 -4.87 -0.71 14.89
CA LYS A 97 -4.85 0.74 15.17
C LYS A 97 -3.44 1.32 15.02
N LEU A 98 -3.37 2.55 14.51
CA LEU A 98 -2.12 3.21 14.16
C LEU A 98 -2.02 4.61 14.76
N THR A 99 -0.78 5.05 14.96
CA THR A 99 -0.46 6.45 15.16
C THR A 99 0.79 6.78 14.36
N TYR A 100 0.66 7.72 13.42
CA TYR A 100 1.82 8.39 12.83
C TYR A 100 2.11 9.64 13.66
N SER A 101 3.37 9.82 14.07
CA SER A 101 3.83 11.05 14.70
C SER A 101 5.22 11.42 14.16
N GLY A 102 5.38 12.63 13.65
CA GLY A 102 6.64 13.06 13.07
C GLY A 102 6.65 14.54 12.65
N ASN A 103 7.85 15.09 12.50
CA ASN A 103 8.02 16.43 11.94
C ASN A 103 7.70 16.43 10.44
N VAL A 104 6.95 17.44 9.99
CA VAL A 104 6.53 17.57 8.59
C VAL A 104 6.96 18.90 8.00
N LYS A 105 7.46 18.87 6.76
CA LYS A 105 7.92 20.07 6.05
C LYS A 105 6.75 20.85 5.49
N LEU A 106 6.36 21.93 6.17
CA LEU A 106 5.35 22.86 5.70
C LEU A 106 5.98 24.15 5.20
N ARG A 107 5.31 24.80 4.25
CA ARG A 107 5.67 26.12 3.70
C ARG A 107 4.62 27.16 4.04
N ALA A 108 4.95 28.45 3.91
CA ALA A 108 3.96 29.52 4.01
C ALA A 108 2.84 29.33 2.98
N GLY A 109 1.60 29.68 3.36
CA GLY A 109 0.40 29.49 2.56
C GLY A 109 -0.20 28.08 2.69
N ILE A 110 -0.86 27.63 1.63
CA ILE A 110 -1.62 26.36 1.62
C ILE A 110 -0.66 25.16 1.47
N ASN A 111 -0.78 24.22 2.40
CA ASN A 111 -0.12 22.92 2.35
C ASN A 111 -1.16 21.84 2.15
N LYS A 112 -0.96 20.98 1.15
CA LYS A 112 -1.85 19.85 0.88
C LYS A 112 -1.41 18.65 1.71
N ILE A 113 -2.28 18.17 2.59
CA ILE A 113 -2.08 16.95 3.37
C ILE A 113 -2.94 15.85 2.76
N SER A 114 -2.32 14.80 2.26
CA SER A 114 -3.02 13.65 1.68
C SER A 114 -2.62 12.39 2.46
N LEU A 115 -3.59 11.74 3.09
CA LEU A 115 -3.39 10.53 3.88
C LEU A 115 -3.97 9.36 3.10
N LEU A 116 -3.14 8.39 2.74
CA LEU A 116 -3.61 7.15 2.13
C LEU A 116 -3.81 6.11 3.22
N SER A 117 -5.08 5.81 3.51
CA SER A 117 -5.47 4.75 4.42
C SER A 117 -5.72 3.46 3.64
N VAL A 118 -5.24 2.34 4.17
CA VAL A 118 -5.32 1.05 3.48
C VAL A 118 -5.87 -0.03 4.41
N SER A 119 -6.91 -0.74 3.97
CA SER A 119 -7.38 -1.99 4.58
C SER A 119 -6.60 -3.18 4.02
N VAL A 120 -6.51 -4.28 4.76
CA VAL A 120 -5.74 -5.48 4.37
C VAL A 120 -6.56 -6.71 4.73
N GLY A 121 -7.72 -6.82 4.06
CA GLY A 121 -8.84 -7.64 4.54
C GLY A 121 -9.59 -6.97 5.69
N LEU A 122 -10.81 -7.44 5.94
CA LEU A 122 -11.66 -7.00 7.05
C LEU A 122 -11.67 -8.04 8.17
N PRO A 123 -11.94 -7.64 9.43
CA PRO A 123 -12.07 -8.57 10.55
C PRO A 123 -13.08 -9.68 10.27
N ASN A 124 -12.77 -10.90 10.69
CA ASN A 124 -13.58 -12.08 10.40
C ASN A 124 -13.83 -12.98 11.64
N VAL A 125 -13.46 -12.53 12.84
CA VAL A 125 -13.67 -13.25 14.11
C VAL A 125 -13.68 -12.26 15.28
N GLY A 126 -14.54 -12.49 16.28
CA GLY A 126 -14.73 -11.62 17.44
C GLY A 126 -16.20 -11.24 17.69
N VAL A 127 -16.57 -10.94 18.93
CA VAL A 127 -17.94 -10.44 19.20
C VAL A 127 -18.07 -9.03 18.60
N HIS A 128 -19.08 -8.82 17.77
CA HIS A 128 -19.33 -7.56 17.05
C HIS A 128 -18.15 -7.06 16.19
N TYR A 129 -17.36 -7.97 15.59
CA TYR A 129 -16.21 -7.58 14.76
C TYR A 129 -16.63 -6.70 13.55
N ASP A 130 -17.88 -6.80 13.12
CA ASP A 130 -18.50 -5.97 12.08
C ASP A 130 -18.57 -4.48 12.46
N THR A 131 -18.59 -4.17 13.75
CA THR A 131 -18.63 -2.79 14.26
C THR A 131 -17.24 -2.15 14.42
N TRP A 132 -16.16 -2.91 14.27
CA TRP A 132 -14.80 -2.40 14.42
C TRP A 132 -14.42 -1.53 13.23
N ASN A 133 -13.95 -0.31 13.50
CA ASN A 133 -13.66 0.69 12.47
C ASN A 133 -12.37 0.40 11.69
N ALA A 134 -12.29 0.96 10.48
CA ALA A 134 -11.05 1.13 9.71
C ALA A 134 -10.91 2.60 9.29
N GLY A 135 -9.69 3.02 8.97
CA GLY A 135 -9.44 4.36 8.45
C GLY A 135 -9.12 5.44 9.48
N VAL A 136 -8.84 6.65 8.97
CA VAL A 136 -8.43 7.81 9.77
C VAL A 136 -9.66 8.44 10.42
N LEU A 137 -9.91 8.09 11.69
CA LEU A 137 -10.95 8.71 12.52
C LEU A 137 -10.39 9.74 13.51
N GLY A 138 -9.07 9.94 13.49
CA GLY A 138 -8.38 10.88 14.33
C GLY A 138 -8.28 10.43 15.80
N PRO A 139 -7.83 11.33 16.69
CA PRO A 139 -7.51 12.74 16.43
C PRO A 139 -6.38 12.96 15.41
N VAL A 140 -6.44 14.11 14.72
CA VAL A 140 -5.41 14.59 13.80
C VAL A 140 -4.96 15.96 14.28
N THR A 141 -3.69 16.09 14.66
CA THR A 141 -3.18 17.30 15.30
C THR A 141 -1.87 17.78 14.68
N LEU A 142 -1.68 19.09 14.64
CA LEU A 142 -0.46 19.75 14.20
C LEU A 142 0.00 20.70 15.31
N SER A 143 1.19 20.47 15.85
CA SER A 143 1.76 21.23 16.96
C SER A 143 3.03 21.97 16.57
N GLY A 144 3.43 22.96 17.36
CA GLY A 144 4.60 23.80 17.08
C GLY A 144 4.28 24.99 16.16
N LEU A 145 3.01 25.41 16.13
CA LEU A 145 2.56 26.65 15.50
C LEU A 145 2.61 27.80 16.52
N ASN A 146 2.60 29.05 16.06
CA ASN A 146 2.48 30.23 16.91
C ASN A 146 1.21 30.19 17.79
N GLU A 147 0.11 29.65 17.24
CA GLU A 147 -1.16 29.42 17.95
C GLU A 147 -1.13 28.20 18.89
N GLY A 148 0.01 27.54 19.05
CA GLY A 148 0.17 26.31 19.83
C GLY A 148 -0.06 25.07 18.97
N SER A 149 -1.25 24.47 19.07
CA SER A 149 -1.62 23.25 18.35
C SER A 149 -2.98 23.36 17.70
N ARG A 150 -3.11 22.86 16.47
CA ARG A 150 -4.34 22.82 15.70
C ARG A 150 -4.90 21.40 15.65
N ASN A 151 -6.17 21.24 15.95
CA ASN A 151 -6.90 20.00 15.71
C ASN A 151 -7.59 20.07 14.34
N LEU A 152 -7.17 19.21 13.41
CA LEU A 152 -7.65 19.20 12.03
C LEU A 152 -8.88 18.30 11.84
N ALA A 153 -9.32 17.55 12.86
CA ALA A 153 -10.38 16.55 12.70
C ALA A 153 -11.75 17.14 12.32
N LYS A 154 -12.01 18.41 12.68
CA LYS A 154 -13.30 19.09 12.44
C LYS A 154 -13.32 20.01 11.21
N GLN A 155 -12.20 20.13 10.49
CA GLN A 155 -12.15 20.95 9.28
C GLN A 155 -12.71 20.20 8.07
N ARG A 156 -12.70 20.85 6.90
CA ARG A 156 -13.11 20.22 5.66
C ARG A 156 -12.09 19.14 5.25
N TRP A 157 -12.59 17.94 5.03
CA TRP A 157 -11.86 16.81 4.46
C TRP A 157 -12.45 16.44 3.10
N SER A 158 -11.58 16.18 2.14
CA SER A 158 -11.91 15.59 0.83
C SER A 158 -11.51 14.11 0.81
N TYR A 159 -12.28 13.30 0.10
CA TYR A 159 -12.16 11.85 0.05
C TYR A 159 -12.10 11.37 -1.40
N LYS A 160 -11.24 10.38 -1.67
CA LYS A 160 -11.20 9.66 -2.95
C LYS A 160 -11.06 8.17 -2.68
N VAL A 161 -12.03 7.40 -3.17
CA VAL A 161 -12.03 5.93 -3.08
C VAL A 161 -11.12 5.38 -4.18
N GLY A 162 -10.23 4.45 -3.80
CA GLY A 162 -9.34 3.77 -4.71
C GLY A 162 -8.21 4.61 -5.28
N LEU A 163 -7.52 4.00 -6.24
CA LEU A 163 -6.41 4.56 -6.99
C LEU A 163 -6.86 5.00 -8.39
N LYS A 164 -6.19 5.99 -8.97
CA LYS A 164 -6.35 6.38 -10.39
C LYS A 164 -6.03 5.20 -11.30
N GLY A 165 -5.00 4.40 -11.00
CA GLY A 165 -4.73 3.19 -11.78
C GLY A 165 -5.83 2.12 -11.68
N GLU A 166 -6.60 2.08 -10.57
CA GLU A 166 -7.78 1.22 -10.46
C GLU A 166 -8.93 1.75 -11.34
N SER A 167 -9.23 3.05 -11.28
CA SER A 167 -10.28 3.65 -12.13
C SER A 167 -9.96 3.55 -13.63
N LEU A 168 -8.69 3.63 -14.00
CA LEU A 168 -8.18 3.44 -15.36
C LEU A 168 -8.04 1.97 -15.75
N SER A 169 -8.34 1.03 -14.84
CA SER A 169 -8.26 -0.41 -15.05
C SER A 169 -6.90 -0.85 -15.61
N LEU A 170 -5.79 -0.30 -15.08
CA LEU A 170 -4.43 -0.58 -15.58
C LEU A 170 -4.02 -2.06 -15.46
N HIS A 171 -4.72 -2.83 -14.62
CA HIS A 171 -4.57 -4.27 -14.48
C HIS A 171 -5.20 -5.09 -15.62
N SER A 172 -6.17 -4.52 -16.35
CA SER A 172 -6.96 -5.23 -17.36
C SER A 172 -6.16 -5.51 -18.63
N LEU A 173 -6.43 -6.67 -19.25
CA LEU A 173 -5.78 -7.09 -20.51
C LEU A 173 -6.23 -6.27 -21.73
N SER A 174 -7.52 -5.93 -21.81
CA SER A 174 -8.12 -5.25 -22.97
C SER A 174 -9.00 -4.05 -22.61
N GLY A 175 -9.05 -3.66 -21.33
CA GLY A 175 -9.81 -2.52 -20.84
C GLY A 175 -8.96 -1.40 -20.21
N SER A 176 -7.64 -1.48 -20.30
CA SER A 176 -6.76 -0.46 -19.71
C SER A 176 -6.88 0.86 -20.48
N SER A 177 -7.15 1.95 -19.79
CA SER A 177 -7.01 3.29 -20.36
C SER A 177 -5.54 3.57 -20.71
N SER A 178 -5.30 4.40 -21.72
CA SER A 178 -3.94 4.76 -22.12
C SER A 178 -3.31 5.70 -21.08
N VAL A 179 -2.11 5.34 -20.63
CA VAL A 179 -1.24 6.19 -19.80
C VAL A 179 0.18 6.14 -20.35
N GLU A 180 0.99 7.14 -20.03
CA GLU A 180 2.38 7.22 -20.46
C GLU A 180 3.27 6.29 -19.63
N TRP A 181 3.48 5.07 -20.15
CA TRP A 181 4.34 4.08 -19.51
C TRP A 181 5.82 4.36 -19.80
N ILE A 182 6.60 4.52 -18.74
CA ILE A 182 8.05 4.71 -18.80
C ILE A 182 8.75 3.36 -19.06
N ARG A 183 9.83 3.38 -19.85
CA ARG A 183 10.60 2.19 -20.25
C ARG A 183 12.11 2.42 -20.06
N GLY A 184 12.89 1.34 -20.16
CA GLY A 184 14.35 1.39 -20.19
C GLY A 184 14.95 1.83 -18.85
N SER A 185 16.00 2.65 -18.90
CA SER A 185 16.73 3.11 -17.70
C SER A 185 15.90 4.02 -16.78
N LEU A 186 14.77 4.56 -17.26
CA LEU A 186 13.90 5.45 -16.51
C LEU A 186 12.80 4.72 -15.72
N VAL A 187 12.70 3.39 -15.85
CA VAL A 187 11.73 2.60 -15.06
C VAL A 187 11.91 2.90 -13.58
N ALA A 188 10.83 3.28 -12.92
CA ALA A 188 10.84 3.69 -11.53
C ALA A 188 11.42 2.60 -10.63
N GLN A 189 12.28 2.99 -9.69
CA GLN A 189 12.93 2.11 -8.73
C GLN A 189 12.66 2.62 -7.33
N LYS A 190 12.16 1.73 -6.44
CA LYS A 190 11.89 2.04 -5.03
C LYS A 190 10.99 3.28 -4.83
N GLN A 191 10.12 3.55 -5.81
CA GLN A 191 9.14 4.63 -5.74
C GLN A 191 7.84 4.09 -5.15
N PRO A 192 7.23 4.77 -4.17
CA PRO A 192 5.91 4.40 -3.68
C PRO A 192 4.86 4.61 -4.77
N LEU A 193 3.71 3.95 -4.61
CA LEU A 193 2.55 4.05 -5.49
C LEU A 193 2.95 3.98 -6.99
N THR A 194 3.48 2.84 -7.40
CA THR A 194 3.96 2.65 -8.77
C THR A 194 3.31 1.41 -9.39
N TRP A 195 2.75 1.58 -10.57
CA TRP A 195 2.29 0.48 -11.40
C TRP A 195 3.44 -0.02 -12.26
N TYR A 196 3.64 -1.32 -12.30
CA TYR A 196 4.57 -2.01 -13.17
C TYR A 196 3.83 -2.97 -14.08
N LYS A 197 4.30 -3.10 -15.31
CA LYS A 197 3.83 -4.18 -16.18
C LYS A 197 4.95 -4.81 -17.01
N ALA A 198 4.78 -6.08 -17.31
CA ALA A 198 5.65 -6.86 -18.18
C ALA A 198 4.82 -7.87 -18.99
N THR A 199 5.36 -8.31 -20.13
CA THR A 199 4.77 -9.38 -20.94
C THR A 199 5.73 -10.56 -20.98
N PHE A 200 5.22 -11.78 -20.80
CA PHE A 200 6.05 -12.98 -20.70
C PHE A 200 5.42 -14.24 -21.33
N ASN A 201 6.27 -15.22 -21.63
CA ASN A 201 5.86 -16.54 -22.11
C ASN A 201 5.71 -17.51 -20.93
N ALA A 202 4.73 -18.41 -20.99
CA ALA A 202 4.53 -19.38 -19.93
C ALA A 202 5.76 -20.31 -19.81
N PRO A 203 6.30 -20.53 -18.59
CA PRO A 203 7.34 -21.53 -18.40
C PRO A 203 6.84 -22.93 -18.77
N GLY A 204 7.70 -23.73 -19.40
CA GLY A 204 7.39 -25.12 -19.74
C GLY A 204 7.12 -26.01 -18.52
N GLY A 205 6.72 -27.25 -18.79
CA GLY A 205 6.38 -28.25 -17.77
C GLY A 205 4.99 -28.07 -17.15
N ASN A 206 4.67 -28.93 -16.19
CA ASN A 206 3.36 -28.99 -15.51
C ASN A 206 3.43 -28.65 -14.01
N GLU A 207 4.61 -28.32 -13.49
CA GLU A 207 4.83 -28.02 -12.07
C GLU A 207 4.16 -26.71 -11.68
N PRO A 208 3.63 -26.59 -10.45
CA PRO A 208 3.03 -25.34 -9.99
C PRO A 208 3.98 -24.14 -10.12
N LEU A 209 3.41 -22.98 -10.43
CA LEU A 209 4.14 -21.73 -10.62
C LEU A 209 3.88 -20.75 -9.48
N ALA A 210 4.84 -19.87 -9.23
CA ALA A 210 4.64 -18.70 -8.40
C ALA A 210 5.50 -17.53 -8.91
N LEU A 211 5.20 -16.33 -8.43
CA LEU A 211 6.07 -15.17 -8.52
C LEU A 211 6.90 -15.07 -7.23
N ASP A 212 8.22 -14.96 -7.38
CA ASP A 212 9.10 -14.53 -6.30
C ASP A 212 9.10 -13.01 -6.24
N MET A 213 8.49 -12.46 -5.19
CA MET A 213 8.30 -11.03 -5.00
C MET A 213 9.25 -10.46 -3.94
N ALA A 214 10.31 -11.17 -3.54
CA ALA A 214 11.21 -10.75 -2.46
C ALA A 214 11.83 -9.34 -2.64
N SER A 215 11.95 -8.85 -3.87
CA SER A 215 12.48 -7.52 -4.19
C SER A 215 11.45 -6.39 -4.11
N MET A 216 10.20 -6.70 -3.75
CA MET A 216 9.06 -5.80 -3.73
C MET A 216 8.63 -5.47 -2.30
N GLY A 217 7.67 -4.55 -2.13
CA GLY A 217 7.23 -4.06 -0.84
C GLY A 217 5.85 -4.59 -0.46
N LYS A 218 4.81 -3.93 -0.96
CA LYS A 218 3.40 -4.27 -0.74
C LYS A 218 2.58 -3.88 -1.96
N GLY A 219 1.49 -4.57 -2.24
CA GLY A 219 0.49 -4.12 -3.21
C GLY A 219 -0.34 -5.27 -3.75
N GLN A 220 -0.60 -5.27 -5.05
CA GLN A 220 -1.49 -6.23 -5.71
C GLN A 220 -0.89 -6.73 -7.03
N ILE A 221 -1.20 -7.99 -7.39
CA ILE A 221 -0.69 -8.67 -8.58
C ILE A 221 -1.86 -9.12 -9.45
N TRP A 222 -1.73 -8.92 -10.76
CA TRP A 222 -2.63 -9.46 -11.77
C TRP A 222 -1.88 -10.19 -12.88
N ILE A 223 -2.49 -11.26 -13.38
CA ILE A 223 -2.05 -11.98 -14.57
C ILE A 223 -3.21 -12.04 -15.56
N ASN A 224 -3.00 -11.50 -16.76
CA ASN A 224 -4.02 -11.44 -17.82
C ASN A 224 -5.34 -10.79 -17.36
N GLY A 225 -5.29 -9.85 -16.42
CA GLY A 225 -6.47 -9.21 -15.81
C GLY A 225 -7.01 -9.92 -14.57
N GLU A 226 -6.62 -11.16 -14.31
CA GLU A 226 -7.07 -11.93 -13.14
C GLU A 226 -6.23 -11.59 -11.91
N GLY A 227 -6.90 -11.32 -10.78
CA GLY A 227 -6.25 -10.98 -9.51
C GLY A 227 -5.58 -12.20 -8.88
N VAL A 228 -4.25 -12.23 -8.88
CA VAL A 228 -3.45 -13.22 -8.13
C VAL A 228 -3.62 -13.01 -6.63
N GLY A 229 -3.73 -11.75 -6.22
CA GLY A 229 -3.96 -11.34 -4.84
C GLY A 229 -3.02 -10.22 -4.38
N ARG A 230 -3.11 -9.90 -3.09
CA ARG A 230 -2.21 -8.93 -2.45
C ARG A 230 -0.82 -9.55 -2.26
N HIS A 231 0.23 -8.75 -2.48
CA HIS A 231 1.57 -9.08 -2.02
C HIS A 231 1.99 -8.19 -0.85
N TRP A 232 2.68 -8.78 0.13
CA TRP A 232 3.34 -8.02 1.20
C TRP A 232 4.66 -8.67 1.68
N PRO A 233 5.62 -8.94 0.78
CA PRO A 233 6.92 -9.47 1.14
C PRO A 233 7.72 -8.54 2.06
N GLY A 234 7.43 -7.23 2.06
CA GLY A 234 8.02 -6.27 3.00
C GLY A 234 7.62 -6.48 4.46
N TYR A 235 6.55 -7.24 4.75
CA TYR A 235 6.21 -7.64 6.11
C TYR A 235 7.00 -8.88 6.49
N ILE A 236 8.05 -8.70 7.29
CA ILE A 236 8.92 -9.78 7.75
C ILE A 236 8.24 -10.57 8.88
N ALA A 237 8.27 -11.90 8.79
CA ALA A 237 7.72 -12.79 9.80
C ALA A 237 8.47 -12.66 11.13
N GLN A 238 7.73 -12.40 12.20
CA GLN A 238 8.24 -12.37 13.58
C GLN A 238 7.53 -13.45 14.41
N GLY A 239 8.23 -14.04 15.36
CA GLY A 239 7.70 -15.11 16.21
C GLY A 239 8.81 -15.95 16.84
N ASP A 240 8.41 -17.03 17.51
CA ASP A 240 9.31 -18.05 18.05
C ASP A 240 9.31 -19.26 17.11
N CYS A 241 10.39 -19.40 16.34
CA CYS A 241 10.59 -20.52 15.42
C CYS A 241 11.52 -21.60 16.03
N SER A 242 11.36 -21.89 17.32
CA SER A 242 12.06 -22.99 17.99
C SER A 242 11.81 -24.34 17.30
N LYS A 243 12.82 -25.20 17.29
CA LYS A 243 12.67 -26.58 16.80
C LYS A 243 11.66 -27.32 17.68
N CYS A 244 10.83 -28.14 17.06
CA CYS A 244 9.77 -28.85 17.76
C CYS A 244 9.84 -30.37 17.53
N SER A 245 9.16 -31.12 18.41
CA SER A 245 8.91 -32.55 18.28
C SER A 245 7.42 -32.81 18.06
N TYR A 246 7.10 -33.89 17.34
CA TYR A 246 5.73 -34.35 17.14
C TYR A 246 5.05 -34.78 18.46
N ALA A 247 5.84 -35.26 19.43
CA ALA A 247 5.33 -35.72 20.71
C ALA A 247 4.80 -34.56 21.58
N GLY A 248 3.80 -34.86 22.40
CA GLY A 248 3.16 -33.91 23.33
C GLY A 248 2.12 -33.01 22.66
N THR A 249 1.29 -32.37 23.47
CA THR A 249 0.19 -31.51 23.02
C THR A 249 0.67 -30.44 22.04
N PHE A 250 -0.07 -30.25 20.96
CA PHE A 250 0.20 -29.23 19.95
C PHE A 250 -0.48 -27.91 20.30
N ASN A 251 0.13 -26.81 19.89
CA ASN A 251 -0.52 -25.49 19.76
C ASN A 251 0.04 -24.81 18.50
N GLU A 252 -0.65 -23.78 18.03
CA GLU A 252 -0.37 -23.06 16.78
C GLU A 252 1.02 -22.39 16.75
N LYS A 253 1.65 -22.20 17.90
CA LYS A 253 2.99 -21.59 18.04
C LYS A 253 4.11 -22.63 18.18
N LYS A 254 3.79 -23.91 18.37
CA LYS A 254 4.76 -24.97 18.71
C LYS A 254 5.82 -25.20 17.64
N CYS A 255 5.45 -25.11 16.36
CA CYS A 255 6.29 -25.52 15.22
C CYS A 255 6.35 -24.44 14.13
N GLN A 256 6.44 -23.18 14.51
CA GLN A 256 6.54 -22.08 13.54
C GLN A 256 7.85 -22.16 12.77
N THR A 257 7.84 -21.65 11.52
CA THR A 257 9.01 -21.62 10.65
C THR A 257 9.07 -20.28 9.93
N ASN A 258 10.16 -20.04 9.18
CA ASN A 258 10.30 -18.86 8.31
C ASN A 258 10.41 -17.51 9.04
N CYS A 259 10.69 -17.49 10.35
CA CYS A 259 11.00 -16.25 11.08
C CYS A 259 12.18 -15.50 10.43
N GLY A 260 12.09 -14.16 10.36
CA GLY A 260 13.11 -13.30 9.77
C GLY A 260 13.10 -13.27 8.22
N GLN A 261 12.21 -14.00 7.58
CA GLN A 261 11.98 -13.96 6.13
C GLN A 261 10.72 -13.15 5.80
N PRO A 262 10.49 -12.73 4.54
CA PRO A 262 9.19 -12.28 4.09
C PRO A 262 8.10 -13.26 4.55
N SER A 263 7.07 -12.75 5.23
CA SER A 263 5.92 -13.55 5.71
C SER A 263 5.30 -14.37 4.58
N GLN A 264 5.25 -13.78 3.38
CA GLN A 264 5.04 -14.49 2.14
C GLN A 264 5.97 -13.93 1.04
N ARG A 265 6.86 -14.80 0.53
CA ARG A 265 7.77 -14.49 -0.59
C ARG A 265 7.20 -14.87 -1.94
N TRP A 266 6.57 -16.04 -2.01
CA TRP A 266 6.08 -16.64 -3.24
C TRP A 266 4.57 -16.52 -3.37
N TYR A 267 4.11 -16.03 -4.51
CA TYR A 267 2.70 -15.76 -4.81
C TYR A 267 2.23 -16.68 -5.92
N HIS A 268 1.30 -17.59 -5.61
CA HIS A 268 0.90 -18.67 -6.50
C HIS A 268 0.29 -18.14 -7.81
N VAL A 269 0.73 -18.70 -8.93
CA VAL A 269 0.21 -18.40 -10.27
C VAL A 269 -0.44 -19.67 -10.84
N PRO A 270 -1.77 -19.72 -10.96
CA PRO A 270 -2.45 -20.85 -11.58
C PRO A 270 -2.02 -21.02 -13.03
N ARG A 271 -1.59 -22.22 -13.42
CA ARG A 271 -1.19 -22.50 -14.81
C ARG A 271 -2.33 -22.28 -15.81
N SER A 272 -3.57 -22.53 -15.40
CA SER A 272 -4.76 -22.33 -16.22
C SER A 272 -5.01 -20.87 -16.59
N TRP A 273 -4.38 -19.91 -15.90
CA TRP A 273 -4.49 -18.48 -16.23
C TRP A 273 -3.52 -18.06 -17.34
N LEU A 274 -2.58 -18.94 -17.71
CA LEU A 274 -1.53 -18.62 -18.68
C LEU A 274 -1.86 -19.12 -20.08
N LYS A 275 -1.55 -18.26 -21.05
CA LYS A 275 -1.42 -18.59 -22.47
C LYS A 275 0.03 -19.04 -22.74
N PRO A 276 0.31 -19.74 -23.86
CA PRO A 276 1.68 -20.11 -24.22
C PRO A 276 2.63 -18.90 -24.29
N SER A 277 2.16 -17.77 -24.83
CA SER A 277 2.91 -16.52 -24.97
C SER A 277 2.01 -15.31 -24.71
N GLY A 278 2.63 -14.13 -24.56
CA GLY A 278 1.90 -12.87 -24.48
C GLY A 278 1.10 -12.67 -23.19
N ASN A 279 1.52 -13.29 -22.09
CA ASN A 279 0.88 -13.10 -20.79
C ASN A 279 1.22 -11.73 -20.24
N LEU A 280 0.20 -10.97 -19.83
CA LEU A 280 0.37 -9.70 -19.16
C LEU A 280 0.52 -9.93 -17.65
N LEU A 281 1.62 -9.46 -17.07
CA LEU A 281 1.80 -9.32 -15.63
C LEU A 281 1.68 -7.83 -15.28
N VAL A 282 0.76 -7.50 -14.38
CA VAL A 282 0.65 -6.15 -13.79
C VAL A 282 0.85 -6.26 -12.28
N VAL A 283 1.62 -5.33 -11.74
CA VAL A 283 1.86 -5.22 -10.30
C VAL A 283 1.65 -3.77 -9.90
N PHE A 284 0.75 -3.53 -8.97
CA PHE A 284 0.73 -2.26 -8.24
C PHE A 284 1.64 -2.40 -7.02
N GLU A 285 2.65 -1.54 -6.89
CA GLU A 285 3.59 -1.49 -5.78
C GLU A 285 3.33 -0.23 -4.94
N GLU A 286 2.77 -0.45 -3.75
CA GLU A 286 2.35 0.57 -2.79
C GLU A 286 3.56 1.24 -2.11
N TRP A 287 4.57 0.47 -1.69
CA TRP A 287 5.65 0.96 -0.82
C TRP A 287 6.91 1.35 -1.58
N GLY A 288 7.23 0.58 -2.62
CA GLY A 288 8.41 0.73 -3.44
C GLY A 288 9.24 -0.54 -3.47
N GLY A 289 9.57 -0.98 -4.68
CA GLY A 289 10.34 -2.19 -4.92
C GLY A 289 11.29 -2.04 -6.11
N ASN A 290 12.10 -3.07 -6.33
CA ASN A 290 12.82 -3.22 -7.59
C ASN A 290 12.16 -4.32 -8.42
N PRO A 291 11.44 -3.98 -9.51
CA PRO A 291 10.75 -4.98 -10.32
C PRO A 291 11.71 -5.93 -11.06
N THR A 292 12.97 -5.54 -11.28
CA THR A 292 13.93 -6.41 -11.98
C THR A 292 14.32 -7.66 -11.17
N GLY A 293 14.06 -7.65 -9.85
CA GLY A 293 14.22 -8.81 -8.98
C GLY A 293 13.04 -9.78 -8.98
N ILE A 294 11.90 -9.41 -9.58
CA ILE A 294 10.75 -10.30 -9.71
C ILE A 294 11.09 -11.42 -10.70
N SER A 295 10.78 -12.66 -10.32
CA SER A 295 10.96 -13.81 -11.20
C SER A 295 9.82 -14.81 -11.07
N LEU A 296 9.49 -15.51 -12.16
CA LEU A 296 8.66 -16.72 -12.09
C LEU A 296 9.51 -17.86 -11.54
N VAL A 297 8.91 -18.69 -10.71
CA VAL A 297 9.55 -19.87 -10.12
C VAL A 297 8.68 -21.11 -10.30
N ARG A 298 9.33 -22.26 -10.47
CA ARG A 298 8.69 -23.59 -10.46
C ARG A 298 8.82 -24.22 -9.08
N ARG A 299 7.74 -24.86 -8.63
CA ARG A 299 7.72 -25.69 -7.43
C ARG A 299 7.96 -27.15 -7.79
N SER A 300 9.16 -27.65 -7.56
CA SER A 300 9.44 -29.10 -7.57
C SER A 300 9.12 -29.72 -6.21
N ARG A 301 8.92 -31.04 -6.21
CA ARG A 301 9.05 -31.85 -4.98
C ARG A 301 10.51 -31.94 -4.58
#